data_AF-A0A1E5LH26-F1
#
_entry.id   AF-A0A1E5LH26-F1
#
_cell.length_a   1.000
_cell.length_b   1.000
_cell.length_c   1.000
_cell.angle_alpha   90.00
_cell.angle_beta   90.00
_cell.angle_gamma   90.00
#
_symmetry.space_group_name_H-M   'P 1'
#
loop_
_entity.id
_entity.type
_entity.pdbx_description
1 polymer ?
#
loop_
_entity_poly.entity_id
_entity_poly.type
_entity_poly.pdbx_seq_one_letter_code
_entity_poly.pdbx_strand_id
1 'polypeptide(L)'
;MGIFAKIIFLIFTILVLLIPIESKASSHEITVIINGEKQQYKQVPVIREGRTLVPLREIFEALDATVKWDGSKQKVTANKGKQTIELVVGSKQAVINGNKYVLDVPANTINSYTMVPLRVIGDSLGEKVRWDNASKTIYIGDEPNNRSKSVEKLESVAVATSTDDETWVTWEPKYDVPLDKEWTINFDSSIDFKSAFNNVYIKRNMTDKSQSLGMSSYGSQKLIVRVPNQGYIAGATYTLFIDHVKAKSGATFKPIKMEFTMKEEKKETFDTYTFSDVSLGESKNSLVEKRGKPERIDESRNGFYWYVYNEDYKTYAQYGIKDNKVVTIYSNASNWSSELGIRIGVSQQKVENLYKGFDNDDIDWYQNIDTYHLNNSVVKLFYDSLDSQAIQAVFVTSDRGFLTNYIEWNQEIIDSYEKQVFDITNAERVKRDLKPLQWNNKLSSVARNHSVDMAKRDFFDHVTPDGTGIEDRVKAGGLSICYLGENIHLNSRGNAMNAHQGWMNSEGHRKGILNRKYVSLGVGLEVNDDGIAYFTENFSGSCN
;
A
#
# COMPACT_ATOMS: atom_id res chain seq x y z
N MET A 1 -15.96 46.30 -57.74
CA MET A 1 -14.81 45.40 -57.48
C MET A 1 -14.36 45.62 -56.03
N GLY A 2 -14.98 45.10 -54.98
CA GLY A 2 -15.73 43.86 -54.81
C GLY A 2 -15.09 43.16 -53.63
N ILE A 3 -15.55 43.48 -52.42
CA ILE A 3 -15.07 43.04 -51.09
C ILE A 3 -14.87 41.51 -50.98
N PHE A 4 -15.43 40.74 -51.91
CA PHE A 4 -15.20 39.32 -52.12
C PHE A 4 -13.75 38.90 -52.39
N ALA A 5 -12.91 39.74 -53.02
CA ALA A 5 -11.54 39.34 -53.36
C ALA A 5 -10.56 39.35 -52.17
N LYS A 6 -10.86 40.09 -51.10
CA LYS A 6 -9.99 40.14 -49.90
C LYS A 6 -10.33 39.07 -48.86
N ILE A 7 -11.54 38.51 -48.90
CA ILE A 7 -11.96 37.45 -47.97
C ILE A 7 -11.42 36.08 -48.43
N ILE A 8 -11.23 35.86 -49.73
CA ILE A 8 -10.71 34.59 -50.26
C ILE A 8 -9.21 34.40 -49.95
N PHE A 9 -8.42 35.47 -49.83
CA PHE A 9 -6.99 35.35 -49.51
C PHE A 9 -6.71 35.16 -48.01
N LEU A 10 -7.61 35.60 -47.13
CA LEU A 10 -7.50 35.42 -45.67
C LEU A 10 -7.98 34.02 -45.22
N ILE A 11 -8.87 33.39 -45.99
CA ILE A 11 -9.33 32.01 -45.72
C ILE A 11 -8.33 30.97 -46.24
N PHE A 12 -7.49 31.30 -47.22
CA PHE A 12 -6.47 30.38 -47.75
C PHE A 12 -5.13 30.39 -46.97
N THR A 13 -4.92 31.35 -46.06
CA THR A 13 -3.73 31.37 -45.17
C THR A 13 -3.98 30.74 -43.79
N ILE A 14 -5.24 30.41 -43.45
CA ILE A 14 -5.60 29.70 -42.21
C ILE A 14 -5.81 28.18 -42.46
N LEU A 15 -5.62 27.71 -43.70
CA LEU A 15 -5.88 26.32 -44.11
C LEU A 15 -4.62 25.46 -44.33
N VAL A 16 -3.47 25.79 -43.73
CA VAL A 16 -2.20 25.03 -43.88
C VAL A 16 -1.53 24.65 -42.54
N LEU A 17 -2.16 24.85 -41.38
CA LEU A 17 -1.59 24.44 -40.08
C LEU A 17 -2.59 23.70 -39.16
N LEU A 18 -3.46 22.89 -39.74
CA LEU A 18 -4.16 21.81 -39.05
C LEU A 18 -3.57 20.47 -39.52
N ILE A 19 -2.26 20.29 -39.31
CA ILE A 19 -1.76 18.93 -39.12
C ILE A 19 -2.33 18.55 -37.75
N PRO A 20 -3.18 17.51 -37.63
CA PRO A 20 -3.49 16.98 -36.32
C PRO A 20 -2.14 16.65 -35.69
N ILE A 21 -1.75 17.39 -34.66
CA ILE A 21 -0.75 16.91 -33.74
C ILE A 21 -1.43 15.68 -33.16
N GLU A 22 -1.14 14.52 -33.73
CA GLU A 22 -1.29 13.27 -33.01
C GLU A 22 -0.49 13.49 -31.74
N SER A 23 -1.18 13.83 -30.65
CA SER A 23 -0.59 13.69 -29.35
C SER A 23 -0.27 12.21 -29.28
N LYS A 24 1.00 11.86 -29.50
CA LYS A 24 1.53 10.62 -28.97
C LYS A 24 1.25 10.74 -27.48
N ALA A 25 0.15 10.14 -27.04
CA ALA A 25 -0.05 9.81 -25.66
C ALA A 25 1.24 9.08 -25.29
N SER A 26 2.05 9.70 -24.44
CA SER A 26 3.23 9.05 -23.89
C SER A 26 2.68 7.92 -23.04
N SER A 27 2.53 6.74 -23.65
CA SER A 27 2.35 5.51 -22.91
C SER A 27 3.61 5.37 -22.09
N HIS A 28 3.53 5.70 -20.80
CA HIS A 28 4.62 5.44 -19.89
C HIS A 28 4.77 3.93 -19.83
N GLU A 29 5.75 3.40 -20.58
CA GLU A 29 6.03 1.98 -20.62
C GLU A 29 6.39 1.52 -19.21
N ILE A 30 5.70 0.49 -18.74
CA ILE A 30 5.94 -0.06 -17.41
C ILE A 30 7.32 -0.72 -17.43
N THR A 31 8.23 -0.20 -16.62
CA THR A 31 9.58 -0.76 -16.46
C THR A 31 9.54 -1.92 -15.47
N VAL A 32 10.30 -2.98 -15.73
CA VAL A 32 10.45 -4.10 -14.78
C VAL A 32 11.92 -4.27 -14.45
N ILE A 33 12.22 -4.39 -13.16
CA ILE A 33 13.55 -4.59 -12.61
C ILE A 33 13.49 -5.86 -11.76
N ILE A 34 14.25 -6.88 -12.15
CA ILE A 34 14.34 -8.17 -11.43
C ILE A 34 15.75 -8.33 -10.91
N ASN A 35 15.90 -8.53 -9.60
CA ASN A 35 17.18 -8.58 -8.92
C ASN A 35 18.13 -7.42 -9.30
N GLY A 36 17.50 -6.28 -9.63
CA GLY A 36 18.20 -5.09 -10.06
C GLY A 36 18.61 -4.94 -11.51
N GLU A 37 18.34 -5.94 -12.31
CA GLU A 37 18.54 -5.86 -13.74
C GLU A 37 17.25 -5.39 -14.41
N LYS A 38 17.36 -4.30 -15.18
CA LYS A 38 16.25 -3.80 -15.99
C LYS A 38 15.93 -4.81 -17.09
N GLN A 39 14.72 -5.34 -17.05
CA GLN A 39 14.24 -6.34 -17.98
C GLN A 39 13.72 -5.69 -19.26
N GLN A 40 13.85 -6.40 -20.37
CA GLN A 40 13.35 -5.99 -21.68
C GLN A 40 12.45 -7.08 -22.23
N TYR A 41 11.19 -6.75 -22.48
CA TYR A 41 10.20 -7.71 -22.93
C TYR A 41 9.66 -7.34 -24.31
N LYS A 42 9.47 -8.35 -25.16
CA LYS A 42 8.77 -8.19 -26.43
C LYS A 42 7.31 -7.79 -26.22
N GLN A 43 6.68 -8.34 -25.19
CA GLN A 43 5.38 -7.90 -24.68
C GLN A 43 5.60 -7.17 -23.35
N VAL A 44 5.47 -5.85 -23.37
CA VAL A 44 5.58 -5.03 -22.16
C VAL A 44 4.40 -5.28 -21.22
N PRO A 45 4.58 -5.07 -19.90
CA PRO A 45 3.46 -5.11 -18.95
C PRO A 45 2.39 -4.08 -19.31
N VAL A 46 1.14 -4.38 -18.96
CA VAL A 46 -0.02 -3.53 -19.27
C VAL A 46 -0.90 -3.36 -18.05
N ILE A 47 -1.63 -2.26 -17.96
CA ILE A 47 -2.64 -2.07 -16.92
C ILE A 47 -4.01 -2.43 -17.50
N ARG A 48 -4.75 -3.33 -16.84
CA ARG A 48 -6.16 -3.63 -17.13
C ARG A 48 -6.94 -3.67 -15.84
N GLU A 49 -8.11 -3.04 -15.81
CA GLU A 49 -9.00 -3.01 -14.64
C GLU A 49 -8.28 -2.54 -13.35
N GLY A 50 -7.35 -1.60 -13.48
CA GLY A 50 -6.56 -1.10 -12.34
C GLY A 50 -5.54 -2.11 -11.78
N ARG A 51 -5.18 -3.14 -12.54
CA ARG A 51 -4.15 -4.13 -12.21
C ARG A 51 -3.05 -4.14 -13.28
N THR A 52 -1.79 -4.14 -12.83
CA THR A 52 -0.65 -4.41 -13.72
C THR A 52 -0.63 -5.91 -14.03
N LEU A 53 -0.79 -6.23 -15.31
CA LEU A 53 -0.58 -7.55 -15.87
C LEU A 53 0.82 -7.63 -16.45
N VAL A 54 1.52 -8.69 -16.11
CA VAL A 54 2.91 -8.92 -16.50
C VAL A 54 3.07 -10.21 -17.29
N PRO A 55 4.05 -10.30 -18.20
CA PRO A 55 4.31 -11.52 -18.95
C PRO A 55 4.84 -12.60 -18.00
N LEU A 56 4.05 -13.67 -17.79
CA LEU A 56 4.34 -14.69 -16.78
C LEU A 56 5.67 -15.37 -17.09
N ARG A 57 5.80 -15.96 -18.28
CA ARG A 57 6.94 -16.85 -18.58
C ARG A 57 8.27 -16.13 -18.37
N GLU A 58 8.38 -14.94 -18.91
CA GLU A 58 9.58 -14.12 -18.93
C GLU A 58 10.02 -13.71 -17.52
N ILE A 59 9.07 -13.32 -16.66
CA ILE A 59 9.37 -12.97 -15.28
C ILE A 59 9.77 -14.19 -14.47
N PHE A 60 9.03 -15.29 -14.64
CA PHE A 60 9.29 -16.52 -13.89
C PHE A 60 10.64 -17.14 -14.27
N GLU A 61 10.97 -17.19 -15.55
CA GLU A 61 12.28 -17.68 -16.02
C GLU A 61 13.42 -16.77 -15.55
N ALA A 62 13.23 -15.44 -15.54
CA ALA A 62 14.19 -14.48 -14.98
C ALA A 62 14.37 -14.61 -13.45
N LEU A 63 13.43 -15.28 -12.78
CA LEU A 63 13.49 -15.61 -11.35
C LEU A 63 13.92 -17.06 -11.12
N ASP A 64 14.60 -17.70 -12.08
CA ASP A 64 15.07 -19.08 -12.01
C ASP A 64 13.96 -20.13 -11.85
N ALA A 65 12.72 -19.80 -12.24
CA ALA A 65 11.62 -20.75 -12.28
C ALA A 65 11.52 -21.45 -13.64
N THR A 66 11.13 -22.72 -13.63
CA THR A 66 10.82 -23.48 -14.85
C THR A 66 9.35 -23.30 -15.21
N VAL A 67 9.04 -22.97 -16.46
CA VAL A 67 7.66 -22.73 -16.92
C VAL A 67 7.27 -23.75 -18.00
N LYS A 68 6.17 -24.47 -17.77
CA LYS A 68 5.59 -25.44 -18.71
C LYS A 68 4.21 -24.98 -19.17
N TRP A 69 3.93 -25.20 -20.45
CA TRP A 69 2.63 -24.91 -21.05
C TRP A 69 1.97 -26.21 -21.50
N ASP A 70 0.74 -26.45 -21.05
CA ASP A 70 -0.16 -27.48 -21.54
C ASP A 70 -1.27 -26.83 -22.37
N GLY A 71 -1.10 -26.85 -23.69
CA GLY A 71 -2.03 -26.24 -24.64
C GLY A 71 -3.41 -26.92 -24.69
N SER A 72 -3.51 -28.19 -24.30
CA SER A 72 -4.79 -28.91 -24.28
C SER A 72 -5.70 -28.44 -23.14
N LYS A 73 -5.10 -28.00 -22.04
CA LYS A 73 -5.80 -27.50 -20.84
C LYS A 73 -5.71 -25.99 -20.67
N GLN A 74 -5.05 -25.30 -21.61
CA GLN A 74 -4.69 -23.88 -21.49
C GLN A 74 -4.01 -23.56 -20.15
N LYS A 75 -3.17 -24.48 -19.66
CA LYS A 75 -2.62 -24.47 -18.31
C LYS A 75 -1.13 -24.15 -18.35
N VAL A 76 -0.73 -23.14 -17.59
CA VAL A 76 0.66 -22.86 -17.25
C VAL A 76 1.00 -23.53 -15.92
N THR A 77 2.14 -24.20 -15.85
CA THR A 77 2.71 -24.70 -14.60
C THR A 77 4.11 -24.12 -14.43
N ALA A 78 4.37 -23.38 -13.36
CA ALA A 78 5.69 -22.84 -13.03
C ALA A 78 6.23 -23.48 -11.74
N ASN A 79 7.54 -23.77 -11.68
CA ASN A 79 8.18 -24.34 -10.50
C ASN A 79 9.51 -23.64 -10.17
N LYS A 80 9.70 -23.24 -8.92
CA LYS A 80 10.96 -22.70 -8.37
C LYS A 80 11.26 -23.39 -7.04
N GLY A 81 12.28 -24.24 -7.00
CA GLY A 81 12.57 -25.05 -5.81
C GLY A 81 11.37 -25.91 -5.39
N LYS A 82 10.81 -25.65 -4.20
CA LYS A 82 9.61 -26.34 -3.67
C LYS A 82 8.30 -25.61 -4.00
N GLN A 83 8.38 -24.42 -4.59
CA GLN A 83 7.20 -23.63 -4.92
C GLN A 83 6.66 -24.03 -6.28
N THR A 84 5.35 -24.20 -6.38
CA THR A 84 4.66 -24.62 -7.59
C THR A 84 3.46 -23.72 -7.84
N ILE A 85 3.26 -23.35 -9.09
CA ILE A 85 2.11 -22.57 -9.52
C ILE A 85 1.46 -23.27 -10.68
N GLU A 86 0.15 -23.29 -10.65
CA GLU A 86 -0.67 -23.78 -11.73
C GLU A 86 -1.73 -22.76 -12.06
N LEU A 87 -1.86 -22.38 -13.32
CA LEU A 87 -2.74 -21.31 -13.72
C LEU A 87 -3.38 -21.66 -15.07
N VAL A 88 -4.70 -21.53 -15.16
CA VAL A 88 -5.44 -21.78 -16.40
C VAL A 88 -5.77 -20.44 -17.04
N VAL A 89 -5.40 -20.25 -18.31
CA VAL A 89 -5.70 -19.00 -19.03
C VAL A 89 -7.20 -18.82 -19.15
N GLY A 90 -7.67 -17.59 -18.90
CA GLY A 90 -9.09 -17.25 -18.81
C GLY A 90 -9.71 -17.54 -17.44
N SER A 91 -9.02 -18.32 -16.59
CA SER A 91 -9.45 -18.55 -15.22
C SER A 91 -9.01 -17.41 -14.31
N LYS A 92 -9.87 -17.04 -13.38
CA LYS A 92 -9.51 -16.24 -12.20
C LYS A 92 -8.91 -17.10 -11.09
N GLN A 93 -8.67 -18.38 -11.29
CA GLN A 93 -8.06 -19.24 -10.28
C GLN A 93 -6.66 -19.67 -10.69
N ALA A 94 -5.75 -19.59 -9.73
CA ALA A 94 -4.44 -20.20 -9.73
C ALA A 94 -4.34 -21.17 -8.54
N VAL A 95 -3.47 -22.15 -8.62
CA VAL A 95 -3.07 -22.99 -7.49
C VAL A 95 -1.63 -22.66 -7.20
N ILE A 96 -1.32 -22.20 -5.99
CA ILE A 96 0.04 -21.84 -5.57
C ILE A 96 0.37 -22.71 -4.36
N ASN A 97 1.44 -23.49 -4.46
CA ASN A 97 1.93 -24.41 -3.44
C ASN A 97 0.86 -25.41 -2.96
N GLY A 98 -0.05 -25.80 -3.86
CA GLY A 98 -1.16 -26.70 -3.58
C GLY A 98 -2.43 -26.03 -3.05
N ASN A 99 -2.37 -24.74 -2.68
CA ASN A 99 -3.54 -23.98 -2.22
C ASN A 99 -4.16 -23.22 -3.39
N LYS A 100 -5.49 -23.07 -3.40
CA LYS A 100 -6.19 -22.26 -4.40
C LYS A 100 -6.01 -20.77 -4.10
N TYR A 101 -5.81 -19.97 -5.15
CA TYR A 101 -5.68 -18.52 -5.12
C TYR A 101 -6.53 -17.91 -6.21
N VAL A 102 -7.38 -16.95 -5.85
CA VAL A 102 -8.19 -16.23 -6.83
C VAL A 102 -7.46 -14.95 -7.25
N LEU A 103 -7.35 -14.77 -8.56
CA LEU A 103 -6.79 -13.62 -9.25
C LEU A 103 -7.86 -12.54 -9.37
N ASP A 104 -7.54 -11.32 -8.92
CA ASP A 104 -8.42 -10.15 -9.06
C ASP A 104 -8.84 -9.91 -10.52
N VAL A 105 -7.93 -10.18 -11.46
CA VAL A 105 -8.12 -10.15 -12.92
C VAL A 105 -7.64 -11.50 -13.48
N PRO A 106 -8.36 -12.15 -14.41
CA PRO A 106 -7.96 -13.46 -14.91
C PRO A 106 -6.62 -13.38 -15.61
N ALA A 107 -5.96 -14.54 -15.75
CA ALA A 107 -4.84 -14.63 -16.68
C ALA A 107 -5.35 -14.50 -18.12
N ASN A 108 -4.76 -13.62 -18.91
CA ASN A 108 -5.19 -13.37 -20.28
C ASN A 108 -4.03 -13.54 -21.25
N THR A 109 -4.33 -13.99 -22.47
CA THR A 109 -3.34 -13.99 -23.54
C THR A 109 -3.37 -12.66 -24.29
N ILE A 110 -2.22 -11.99 -24.40
CA ILE A 110 -2.02 -10.79 -25.23
C ILE A 110 -0.88 -11.07 -26.18
N ASN A 111 -1.11 -10.97 -27.49
CA ASN A 111 -0.09 -11.24 -28.52
C ASN A 111 0.63 -12.59 -28.34
N SER A 112 -0.10 -13.63 -27.93
CA SER A 112 0.41 -14.97 -27.59
C SER A 112 1.25 -15.06 -26.31
N TYR A 113 1.36 -13.99 -25.51
CA TYR A 113 1.95 -14.00 -24.18
C TYR A 113 0.89 -14.21 -23.12
N THR A 114 1.12 -15.11 -22.17
CA THR A 114 0.28 -15.25 -20.98
C THR A 114 0.58 -14.13 -20.00
N MET A 115 -0.39 -13.25 -19.79
CA MET A 115 -0.33 -12.10 -18.91
C MET A 115 -1.05 -12.43 -17.61
N VAL A 116 -0.42 -12.18 -16.47
CA VAL A 116 -0.97 -12.45 -15.14
C VAL A 116 -0.86 -11.24 -14.23
N PRO A 117 -1.75 -11.06 -13.25
CA PRO A 117 -1.61 -10.00 -12.27
C PRO A 117 -0.25 -10.06 -11.58
N LEU A 118 0.41 -8.92 -11.43
CA LEU A 118 1.71 -8.80 -10.75
C LEU A 118 1.74 -9.49 -9.38
N ARG A 119 0.60 -9.46 -8.66
CA ARG A 119 0.41 -10.11 -7.37
C ARG A 119 0.75 -11.61 -7.39
N VAL A 120 0.48 -12.28 -8.51
CA VAL A 120 0.79 -13.70 -8.70
C VAL A 120 2.28 -13.93 -8.48
N ILE A 121 3.16 -13.03 -8.90
CA ILE A 121 4.61 -13.20 -8.75
C ILE A 121 5.02 -13.22 -7.27
N GLY A 122 4.55 -12.22 -6.50
CA GLY A 122 4.93 -12.07 -5.09
C GLY A 122 4.35 -13.17 -4.21
N ASP A 123 3.05 -13.48 -4.38
CA ASP A 123 2.38 -14.50 -3.57
C ASP A 123 2.89 -15.93 -3.87
N SER A 124 3.53 -16.13 -5.02
CA SER A 124 3.87 -17.48 -5.48
C SER A 124 5.33 -17.90 -5.38
N LEU A 125 6.25 -16.97 -5.61
CA LEU A 125 7.68 -17.25 -5.60
C LEU A 125 8.35 -16.85 -4.28
N GLY A 126 7.59 -16.28 -3.34
CA GLY A 126 8.15 -15.72 -2.10
C GLY A 126 9.05 -14.51 -2.34
N GLU A 127 8.97 -13.91 -3.52
CA GLU A 127 9.74 -12.74 -3.91
C GLU A 127 9.07 -11.47 -3.39
N LYS A 128 9.89 -10.51 -2.97
CA LYS A 128 9.38 -9.16 -2.68
C LYS A 128 9.04 -8.48 -4.00
N VAL A 129 7.84 -7.94 -4.09
CA VAL A 129 7.37 -7.18 -5.24
C VAL A 129 6.96 -5.78 -4.79
N ARG A 130 7.47 -4.76 -5.47
CA ARG A 130 7.16 -3.35 -5.19
C ARG A 130 6.76 -2.64 -6.47
N TRP A 131 5.73 -1.79 -6.39
CA TRP A 131 5.33 -0.92 -7.48
C TRP A 131 5.77 0.52 -7.18
N ASP A 132 6.50 1.14 -8.11
CA ASP A 132 6.75 2.58 -8.10
C ASP A 132 5.80 3.24 -9.10
N ASN A 133 4.80 3.93 -8.58
CA ASN A 133 3.78 4.56 -9.40
C ASN A 133 4.31 5.80 -10.14
N ALA A 134 5.29 6.51 -9.59
CA ALA A 134 5.85 7.74 -10.17
C ALA A 134 6.74 7.40 -11.37
N SER A 135 7.60 6.39 -11.24
CA SER A 135 8.45 5.92 -12.33
C SER A 135 7.80 4.84 -13.21
N LYS A 136 6.59 4.36 -12.85
CA LYS A 136 5.91 3.21 -13.46
C LYS A 136 6.83 1.98 -13.51
N THR A 137 7.51 1.70 -12.41
CA THR A 137 8.51 0.63 -12.32
C THR A 137 8.08 -0.47 -11.35
N ILE A 138 8.14 -1.72 -11.81
CA ILE A 138 7.99 -2.92 -11.00
C ILE A 138 9.38 -3.36 -10.53
N TYR A 139 9.54 -3.58 -9.25
CA TYR A 139 10.75 -4.18 -8.66
C TYR A 139 10.41 -5.56 -8.12
N ILE A 140 11.20 -6.58 -8.47
CA ILE A 140 10.99 -7.97 -8.07
C ILE A 140 12.32 -8.56 -7.58
N GLY A 141 12.29 -9.20 -6.40
CA GLY A 141 13.46 -9.83 -5.80
C GLY A 141 14.38 -8.86 -5.07
N ASP A 142 15.66 -9.21 -4.96
CA ASP A 142 16.65 -8.44 -4.22
C ASP A 142 17.15 -7.26 -5.08
N GLU A 143 16.74 -6.03 -4.74
CA GLU A 143 17.20 -4.83 -5.44
C GLU A 143 18.75 -4.78 -5.54
N PRO A 144 19.32 -4.26 -6.65
CA PRO A 144 20.75 -4.16 -6.82
C PRO A 144 21.22 -3.05 -5.89
N ASN A 145 21.69 -3.43 -4.71
CA ASN A 145 22.07 -2.48 -3.65
C ASN A 145 21.00 -1.43 -3.35
N ASN A 146 19.89 -1.90 -2.78
CA ASN A 146 19.36 -1.21 -1.61
C ASN A 146 19.09 -2.26 -0.52
N ARG A 147 20.17 -2.66 0.16
CA ARG A 147 20.10 -3.57 1.31
C ARG A 147 19.07 -3.03 2.31
N SER A 148 17.99 -3.78 2.49
CA SER A 148 17.23 -3.89 3.75
C SER A 148 16.75 -2.58 4.41
N LYS A 149 15.50 -2.19 4.14
CA LYS A 149 14.63 -1.46 5.11
C LYS A 149 13.78 -2.42 5.96
N SER A 150 14.33 -3.57 6.38
CA SER A 150 13.86 -4.17 7.63
C SER A 150 14.62 -3.47 8.75
N VAL A 151 13.91 -2.74 9.61
CA VAL A 151 14.35 -2.11 10.87
C VAL A 151 15.88 -2.07 10.97
N GLU A 152 16.48 -0.97 10.51
CA GLU A 152 17.89 -0.69 10.80
C GLU A 152 18.11 -0.70 12.32
N LYS A 153 18.44 -1.87 12.86
CA LYS A 153 19.59 -1.95 13.73
C LYS A 153 20.76 -1.61 12.81
N LEU A 154 21.24 -0.36 12.87
CA LEU A 154 22.44 0.08 12.16
C LEU A 154 23.61 -0.74 12.70
N GLU A 155 23.81 -1.94 12.17
CA GLU A 155 25.11 -2.60 12.27
C GLU A 155 26.03 -1.88 11.29
N SER A 156 26.48 -0.68 11.65
CA SER A 156 27.66 -0.06 11.04
C SER A 156 28.88 -0.87 11.49
N VAL A 157 29.07 -2.03 10.85
CA VAL A 157 30.16 -2.97 11.14
C VAL A 157 31.46 -2.38 10.63
N ALA A 158 32.25 -1.87 11.54
CA ALA A 158 33.66 -1.64 11.33
C ALA A 158 34.40 -2.97 11.64
N VAL A 159 35.40 -3.39 10.85
CA VAL A 159 36.37 -4.47 11.20
C VAL A 159 37.80 -3.93 11.36
N ALA A 160 38.40 -4.04 12.56
CA ALA A 160 39.81 -3.67 12.80
C ALA A 160 40.70 -4.85 12.41
N THR A 161 41.62 -4.66 11.46
CA THR A 161 42.67 -5.64 11.17
C THR A 161 44.05 -5.05 11.52
N SER A 162 44.93 -5.91 12.03
CA SER A 162 46.32 -5.58 12.33
C SER A 162 47.19 -5.91 11.11
N THR A 163 47.79 -4.90 10.47
CA THR A 163 48.86 -5.09 9.49
C THR A 163 50.13 -4.40 10.01
N ASP A 164 50.86 -5.14 10.84
CA ASP A 164 52.17 -4.79 11.41
C ASP A 164 52.25 -3.53 12.29
N ASP A 165 53.18 -3.59 13.25
CA ASP A 165 53.23 -2.86 14.53
C ASP A 165 53.32 -1.31 14.48
N GLU A 166 53.08 -0.66 13.34
CA GLU A 166 53.22 0.80 13.22
C GLU A 166 52.14 1.53 12.40
N THR A 167 51.15 0.85 11.82
CA THR A 167 50.18 1.50 10.94
C THR A 167 48.86 1.85 11.63
N TRP A 168 48.30 2.99 11.27
CA TRP A 168 46.96 3.42 11.70
C TRP A 168 45.94 2.39 11.23
N VAL A 169 45.02 1.95 12.09
CA VAL A 169 43.83 1.22 11.62
C VAL A 169 42.92 2.25 10.96
N THR A 170 43.01 2.37 9.63
CA THR A 170 42.10 3.16 8.81
C THR A 170 40.90 2.32 8.43
N TRP A 171 39.71 2.85 8.69
CA TRP A 171 38.44 2.22 8.39
C TRP A 171 37.82 2.93 7.19
N GLU A 172 37.37 2.17 6.21
CA GLU A 172 36.54 2.66 5.11
C GLU A 172 35.26 1.83 5.02
N PRO A 173 34.12 2.43 4.63
CA PRO A 173 33.88 3.84 4.26
C PRO A 173 33.45 4.77 5.42
N LYS A 174 33.39 6.09 5.14
CA LYS A 174 32.79 7.13 6.01
C LYS A 174 31.31 6.83 6.22
N TYR A 175 30.91 6.66 7.48
CA TYR A 175 29.50 6.44 7.83
C TYR A 175 28.86 7.72 8.33
N ASP A 176 27.61 7.93 7.95
CA ASP A 176 26.75 8.89 8.61
C ASP A 176 26.03 8.18 9.76
N VAL A 177 26.06 8.77 10.96
CA VAL A 177 25.48 8.15 12.17
C VAL A 177 24.33 9.02 12.69
N PRO A 178 23.11 8.47 12.87
CA PRO A 178 22.02 9.18 13.52
C PRO A 178 22.24 9.24 15.04
N LEU A 179 21.74 10.31 15.66
CA LEU A 179 22.00 10.63 17.08
C LEU A 179 21.40 9.59 18.06
N ASP A 180 20.31 8.92 17.68
CA ASP A 180 19.47 8.10 18.54
C ASP A 180 19.71 6.59 18.43
N LYS A 181 20.49 6.14 17.44
CA LYS A 181 20.72 4.70 17.19
C LYS A 181 22.02 4.19 17.80
N GLU A 182 21.97 2.94 18.23
CA GLU A 182 23.15 2.18 18.60
C GLU A 182 23.92 1.73 17.35
N TRP A 183 25.24 1.66 17.48
CA TRP A 183 26.15 1.19 16.43
C TRP A 183 27.06 0.10 16.98
N THR A 184 27.47 -0.84 16.12
CA THR A 184 28.24 -2.03 16.52
C THR A 184 29.61 -2.07 15.85
N ILE A 185 30.68 -2.09 16.64
CA ILE A 185 32.05 -2.30 16.17
C ILE A 185 32.44 -3.77 16.37
N ASN A 186 32.88 -4.44 15.31
CA ASN A 186 33.38 -5.81 15.38
C ASN A 186 34.91 -5.79 15.40
N PHE A 187 35.51 -6.47 16.37
CA PHE A 187 36.96 -6.57 16.51
C PHE A 187 37.45 -7.91 15.95
N ASP A 188 38.62 -7.90 15.30
CA ASP A 188 39.26 -9.13 14.90
C ASP A 188 39.70 -9.95 16.13
N SER A 189 39.77 -11.27 15.95
CA SER A 189 40.15 -12.22 16.99
C SER A 189 41.55 -11.99 17.59
N SER A 190 42.44 -11.25 16.91
CA SER A 190 43.77 -10.87 17.38
C SER A 190 43.76 -9.79 18.48
N ILE A 191 42.65 -9.07 18.66
CA ILE A 191 42.53 -7.97 19.63
C ILE A 191 42.10 -8.51 21.00
N ASP A 192 42.72 -8.00 22.06
CA ASP A 192 42.21 -8.13 23.43
C ASP A 192 41.01 -7.19 23.61
N PHE A 193 39.81 -7.72 23.42
CA PHE A 193 38.56 -6.96 23.48
C PHE A 193 38.40 -6.12 24.76
N LYS A 194 38.91 -6.60 25.90
CA LYS A 194 38.80 -5.88 27.18
C LYS A 194 39.58 -4.56 27.17
N SER A 195 40.70 -4.52 26.45
CA SER A 195 41.52 -3.30 26.32
C SER A 195 40.82 -2.21 25.50
N ALA A 196 40.02 -2.60 24.50
CA ALA A 196 39.26 -1.68 23.65
C ALA A 196 38.02 -1.11 24.35
N PHE A 197 37.39 -1.88 25.26
CA PHE A 197 36.16 -1.48 25.93
C PHE A 197 36.30 -0.28 26.88
N ASN A 198 37.48 -0.03 27.45
CA ASN A 198 37.61 0.98 28.52
C ASN A 198 38.00 2.38 28.02
N ASN A 199 38.27 2.55 26.73
CA ASN A 199 38.99 3.72 26.23
C ASN A 199 38.34 4.37 25.00
N VAL A 200 37.01 4.38 24.95
CA VAL A 200 36.25 4.93 23.81
C VAL A 200 35.72 6.33 24.11
N TYR A 201 36.00 7.28 23.22
CA TYR A 201 35.56 8.68 23.35
C TYR A 201 35.42 9.36 21.99
N ILE A 202 34.74 10.51 21.93
CA ILE A 202 34.56 11.31 20.71
C ILE A 202 35.14 12.71 20.88
N LYS A 203 35.64 13.27 19.77
CA LYS A 203 35.96 14.70 19.64
C LYS A 203 35.45 15.24 18.30
N ARG A 204 35.10 16.53 18.24
CA ARG A 204 34.77 17.20 16.96
C ARG A 204 36.04 17.67 16.25
N ASN A 205 36.97 18.27 16.99
CA ASN A 205 38.32 18.58 16.55
C ASN A 205 39.37 18.00 17.50
N MET A 206 40.62 17.84 17.04
CA MET A 206 41.72 17.32 17.87
C MET A 206 41.97 18.13 19.16
N THR A 207 41.63 19.41 19.17
CA THR A 207 41.77 20.34 20.30
C THR A 207 40.62 20.29 21.30
N ASP A 208 39.51 19.63 20.96
CA ASP A 208 38.32 19.62 21.81
C ASP A 208 38.48 18.65 22.99
N LYS A 209 37.76 18.95 24.09
CA LYS A 209 37.68 18.04 25.23
C LYS A 209 37.02 16.73 24.79
N SER A 210 37.59 15.61 25.22
CA SER A 210 37.02 14.28 24.96
C SER A 210 35.70 14.10 25.68
N GLN A 211 34.73 13.51 24.99
CA GLN A 211 33.45 13.08 25.57
C GLN A 211 33.37 11.56 25.53
N SER A 212 33.20 10.93 26.69
CA SER A 212 33.00 9.48 26.81
C SER A 212 31.60 9.09 26.32
N LEU A 213 31.47 7.87 25.81
CA LEU A 213 30.20 7.35 25.28
C LEU A 213 29.58 6.30 26.19
N GLY A 214 28.28 6.08 26.02
CA GLY A 214 27.61 4.91 26.58
C GLY A 214 28.01 3.66 25.81
N MET A 215 28.39 2.60 26.51
CA MET A 215 28.94 1.39 25.91
C MET A 215 28.33 0.14 26.53
N SER A 216 28.04 -0.85 25.70
CA SER A 216 27.68 -2.20 26.15
C SER A 216 28.39 -3.25 25.28
N SER A 217 28.74 -4.39 25.88
CA SER A 217 29.38 -5.50 25.15
C SER A 217 28.34 -6.55 24.75
N TYR A 218 28.44 -7.10 23.54
CA TYR A 218 27.56 -8.19 23.07
C TYR A 218 28.37 -9.33 22.43
N GLY A 219 28.63 -10.41 23.17
CA GLY A 219 29.51 -11.50 22.72
C GLY A 219 31.01 -11.19 22.83
N SER A 220 31.87 -12.08 22.31
CA SER A 220 33.33 -12.08 22.61
C SER A 220 34.20 -11.10 21.83
N GLN A 221 33.66 -10.33 20.87
CA GLN A 221 34.41 -9.36 20.05
C GLN A 221 33.53 -8.25 19.46
N LYS A 222 32.36 -7.95 20.06
CA LYS A 222 31.47 -6.88 19.56
C LYS A 222 31.20 -5.82 20.62
N LEU A 223 31.42 -4.57 20.24
CA LEU A 223 31.15 -3.41 21.06
C LEU A 223 29.95 -2.64 20.51
N ILE A 224 28.95 -2.42 21.35
CA ILE A 224 27.83 -1.54 21.05
C ILE A 224 28.14 -0.16 21.64
N VAL A 225 28.05 0.84 20.80
CA VAL A 225 28.30 2.23 21.16
C VAL A 225 27.00 3.02 20.99
N ARG A 226 26.75 3.93 21.92
CA ARG A 226 25.60 4.84 21.88
C ARG A 226 26.08 6.28 22.02
N VAL A 227 25.73 7.12 21.04
CA VAL A 227 26.00 8.56 21.11
C VAL A 227 24.87 9.23 21.88
N PRO A 228 25.14 10.10 22.88
CA PRO A 228 24.09 10.82 23.58
C PRO A 228 23.39 11.86 22.68
N ASN A 229 22.07 12.05 22.83
CA ASN A 229 21.31 13.03 22.02
C ASN A 229 21.57 14.51 22.42
N GLN A 230 22.40 14.81 23.43
CA GLN A 230 22.63 16.17 23.93
C GLN A 230 24.04 16.66 23.65
N GLY A 231 24.16 17.90 23.13
CA GLY A 231 25.45 18.60 22.96
C GLY A 231 26.17 18.40 21.62
N TYR A 232 25.52 17.78 20.64
CA TYR A 232 26.08 17.55 19.29
C TYR A 232 25.41 18.43 18.22
N ILE A 233 26.15 18.73 17.14
CA ILE A 233 25.70 19.59 16.05
C ILE A 233 25.43 18.74 14.82
N ALA A 234 24.19 18.76 14.32
CA ALA A 234 23.79 18.10 13.08
C ALA A 234 24.61 18.61 11.88
N GLY A 235 25.00 17.69 10.98
CA GLY A 235 25.83 17.97 9.82
C GLY A 235 27.32 18.17 10.12
N ALA A 236 27.74 18.22 11.39
CA ALA A 236 29.15 18.31 11.75
C ALA A 236 29.82 16.92 11.74
N THR A 237 31.09 16.88 11.35
CA THR A 237 31.94 15.68 11.44
C THR A 237 32.54 15.57 12.82
N TYR A 238 32.52 14.36 13.36
CA TYR A 238 33.14 13.98 14.62
C TYR A 238 34.08 12.80 14.41
N THR A 239 35.07 12.66 15.28
CA THR A 239 36.01 11.54 15.30
C THR A 239 35.84 10.75 16.60
N LEU A 240 35.45 9.48 16.48
CA LEU A 240 35.57 8.50 17.57
C LEU A 240 37.03 8.09 17.72
N PHE A 241 37.48 7.93 18.95
CA PHE A 241 38.76 7.36 19.33
C PHE A 241 38.57 6.12 20.19
N ILE A 242 39.37 5.09 19.95
CA ILE A 242 39.57 3.97 20.89
C ILE A 242 41.06 3.87 21.18
N ASP A 243 41.47 4.21 22.39
CA ASP A 243 42.87 4.27 22.78
C ASP A 243 43.31 3.04 23.59
N HIS A 244 44.62 2.86 23.78
CA HIS A 244 45.23 1.80 24.60
C HIS A 244 44.76 0.38 24.24
N VAL A 245 44.40 0.15 22.97
CA VAL A 245 43.98 -1.15 22.47
C VAL A 245 45.20 -2.08 22.42
N LYS A 246 45.05 -3.30 22.91
CA LYS A 246 46.11 -4.30 22.95
C LYS A 246 45.80 -5.46 22.02
N ALA A 247 46.84 -6.00 21.41
CA ALA A 247 46.81 -7.32 20.81
C ALA A 247 46.79 -8.39 21.91
N LYS A 248 46.29 -9.58 21.60
CA LYS A 248 46.44 -10.75 22.48
C LYS A 248 47.91 -11.12 22.74
N SER A 249 48.83 -10.73 21.85
CA SER A 249 50.27 -10.84 22.04
C SER A 249 50.83 -9.88 23.10
N GLY A 250 50.05 -8.88 23.54
CA GLY A 250 50.45 -7.87 24.52
C GLY A 250 50.96 -6.56 23.93
N ALA A 251 51.16 -6.48 22.61
CA ALA A 251 51.50 -5.24 21.91
C ALA A 251 50.37 -4.21 22.04
N THR A 252 50.71 -2.92 22.16
CA THR A 252 49.73 -1.81 22.22
C THR A 252 49.63 -1.17 20.84
N PHE A 253 48.43 -1.11 20.29
CA PHE A 253 48.14 -0.45 19.03
C PHE A 253 48.05 1.07 19.19
N LYS A 254 48.26 1.79 18.08
CA LYS A 254 47.93 3.21 18.01
C LYS A 254 46.42 3.42 18.21
N PRO A 255 45.99 4.61 18.71
CA PRO A 255 44.58 4.89 18.89
C PRO A 255 43.81 4.71 17.57
N ILE A 256 42.73 3.93 17.65
CA ILE A 256 41.79 3.73 16.56
C ILE A 256 41.01 5.03 16.36
N LYS A 257 40.82 5.48 15.11
CA LYS A 257 40.04 6.68 14.77
C LYS A 257 38.96 6.38 13.76
N MET A 258 37.75 6.90 13.98
CA MET A 258 36.65 6.81 13.02
C MET A 258 35.98 8.17 12.84
N GLU A 259 36.04 8.73 11.64
CA GLU A 259 35.29 9.93 11.28
C GLU A 259 33.87 9.57 10.85
N PHE A 260 32.89 10.31 11.36
CA PHE A 260 31.50 10.18 10.97
C PHE A 260 30.83 11.55 11.00
N THR A 261 29.82 11.73 10.15
CA THR A 261 29.00 12.94 10.13
C THR A 261 27.73 12.69 10.92
N MET A 262 27.38 13.61 11.82
CA MET A 262 26.10 13.57 12.52
C MET A 262 24.97 13.83 11.52
N LYS A 263 24.09 12.86 11.33
CA LYS A 263 22.88 13.09 10.54
C LYS A 263 21.90 13.94 11.34
N GLU A 264 21.31 14.92 10.66
CA GLU A 264 20.12 15.59 11.15
C GLU A 264 19.08 14.50 11.47
N GLU A 265 18.47 14.58 12.65
CA GLU A 265 17.29 13.76 12.97
C GLU A 265 16.34 13.92 11.78
N LYS A 266 15.80 12.82 11.22
CA LYS A 266 14.57 12.97 10.42
C LYS A 266 13.66 13.76 11.34
N LYS A 267 13.28 14.99 10.96
CA LYS A 267 12.24 15.73 11.68
C LYS A 267 11.17 14.71 11.99
N GLU A 268 10.87 14.53 13.28
CA GLU A 268 9.67 13.83 13.69
C GLU A 268 8.51 14.60 13.04
N THR A 269 8.14 14.18 11.84
CA THR A 269 7.13 14.87 11.06
C THR A 269 5.81 14.29 11.52
N PHE A 270 5.21 14.97 12.48
CA PHE A 270 3.82 14.76 12.85
C PHE A 270 2.95 15.39 11.75
N ASP A 271 1.91 14.67 11.33
CA ASP A 271 0.79 15.27 10.63
C ASP A 271 -0.48 14.86 11.38
N THR A 272 -1.17 15.84 11.93
CA THR A 272 -2.36 15.60 12.74
C THR A 272 -3.59 15.68 11.85
N TYR A 273 -4.41 14.64 11.88
CA TYR A 273 -5.67 14.60 11.15
C TYR A 273 -6.83 14.94 12.08
N THR A 274 -7.66 15.88 11.64
CA THR A 274 -8.88 16.25 12.37
C THR A 274 -10.11 15.95 11.52
N PHE A 275 -11.06 15.22 12.09
CA PHE A 275 -12.32 14.81 11.47
C PHE A 275 -13.47 15.44 12.22
N SER A 276 -13.96 16.60 11.77
CA SER A 276 -14.99 17.38 12.49
C SER A 276 -14.67 17.52 13.99
N ASP A 277 -13.49 18.08 14.26
CA ASP A 277 -12.95 18.34 15.60
C ASP A 277 -12.61 17.09 16.45
N VAL A 278 -12.65 15.89 15.86
CA VAL A 278 -12.19 14.66 16.51
C VAL A 278 -10.86 14.21 15.93
N SER A 279 -9.89 13.97 16.81
CA SER A 279 -8.58 13.45 16.48
C SER A 279 -8.36 12.03 17.02
N LEU A 280 -7.37 11.35 16.43
CA LEU A 280 -6.88 10.07 16.91
C LEU A 280 -6.39 10.18 18.38
N GLY A 281 -6.65 9.15 19.19
CA GLY A 281 -6.24 9.09 20.59
C GLY A 281 -7.22 9.74 21.58
N GLU A 282 -8.21 10.50 21.11
CA GLU A 282 -9.26 11.05 21.97
C GLU A 282 -10.07 9.98 22.69
N SER A 283 -10.68 10.34 23.82
CA SER A 283 -11.56 9.41 24.54
C SER A 283 -12.89 9.21 23.79
N LYS A 284 -13.50 8.02 23.96
CA LYS A 284 -14.86 7.73 23.49
C LYS A 284 -15.88 8.77 23.98
N ASN A 285 -15.73 9.23 25.23
CA ASN A 285 -16.65 10.22 25.80
C ASN A 285 -16.52 11.57 25.09
N SER A 286 -15.28 12.03 24.83
CA SER A 286 -15.02 13.25 24.04
C SER A 286 -15.64 13.15 22.64
N LEU A 287 -15.48 12.01 21.97
CA LEU A 287 -16.12 11.75 20.67
C LEU A 287 -17.65 11.91 20.76
N VAL A 288 -18.30 11.28 21.73
CA VAL A 288 -19.76 11.33 21.89
C VAL A 288 -20.25 12.73 22.29
N GLU A 289 -19.48 13.47 23.07
CA GLU A 289 -19.80 14.87 23.40
C GLU A 289 -19.75 15.78 22.16
N LYS A 290 -18.76 15.58 21.29
CA LYS A 290 -18.57 16.38 20.07
C LYS A 290 -19.53 16.01 18.94
N ARG A 291 -19.81 14.71 18.76
CA ARG A 291 -20.52 14.17 17.60
C ARG A 291 -21.92 13.65 17.92
N GLY A 292 -22.31 13.60 19.19
CA GLY A 292 -23.55 12.95 19.62
C GLY A 292 -23.39 11.43 19.72
N LYS A 293 -24.53 10.72 19.79
CA LYS A 293 -24.53 9.25 19.78
C LYS A 293 -24.28 8.75 18.35
N PRO A 294 -23.51 7.66 18.15
CA PRO A 294 -23.39 7.05 16.83
C PRO A 294 -24.72 6.44 16.41
N GLU A 295 -25.01 6.45 15.12
CA GLU A 295 -26.17 5.78 14.53
C GLU A 295 -26.02 4.26 14.58
N ARG A 296 -24.79 3.78 14.51
CA ARG A 296 -24.47 2.35 14.55
C ARG A 296 -23.15 2.09 15.25
N ILE A 297 -23.08 0.98 15.98
CA ILE A 297 -21.84 0.44 16.54
C ILE A 297 -21.63 -0.93 15.90
N ASP A 298 -20.58 -1.08 15.13
CA ASP A 298 -20.28 -2.31 14.40
C ASP A 298 -19.01 -2.98 14.92
N GLU A 299 -19.00 -4.31 15.00
CA GLU A 299 -17.77 -5.06 15.23
C GLU A 299 -16.85 -4.97 14.00
N SER A 300 -15.55 -4.76 14.23
CA SER A 300 -14.55 -4.79 13.17
C SER A 300 -13.74 -6.08 13.22
N ARG A 301 -13.30 -6.54 12.05
CA ARG A 301 -12.33 -7.64 11.94
C ARG A 301 -10.95 -7.26 12.52
N ASN A 302 -10.73 -6.02 12.90
CA ASN A 302 -9.44 -5.52 13.39
C ASN A 302 -9.38 -5.49 14.94
N GLY A 303 -10.40 -6.01 15.63
CA GLY A 303 -10.41 -6.10 17.09
C GLY A 303 -10.71 -4.79 17.81
N PHE A 304 -11.54 -3.94 17.19
CA PHE A 304 -12.14 -2.74 17.77
C PHE A 304 -13.58 -2.58 17.26
N TYR A 305 -14.35 -1.63 17.80
CA TYR A 305 -15.72 -1.36 17.34
C TYR A 305 -15.81 -0.06 16.55
N TRP A 306 -16.42 -0.07 15.38
CA TRP A 306 -16.73 1.12 14.59
C TRP A 306 -17.92 1.86 15.17
N TYR A 307 -17.72 3.11 15.57
CA TYR A 307 -18.79 4.05 15.91
C TYR A 307 -19.08 4.85 14.65
N VAL A 308 -20.20 4.55 14.01
CA VAL A 308 -20.56 5.06 12.68
C VAL A 308 -21.49 6.26 12.82
N TYR A 309 -21.09 7.38 12.20
CA TYR A 309 -21.86 8.62 12.13
C TYR A 309 -22.25 8.86 10.67
N ASN A 310 -23.44 8.40 10.30
CA ASN A 310 -23.98 8.44 8.94
C ASN A 310 -25.33 9.17 8.83
N GLU A 311 -25.72 9.95 9.85
CA GLU A 311 -26.92 10.80 9.80
C GLU A 311 -26.84 11.82 8.65
N ASP A 312 -25.69 12.52 8.54
CA ASP A 312 -25.37 13.39 7.41
C ASP A 312 -24.12 12.88 6.68
N TYR A 313 -24.35 12.30 5.50
CA TYR A 313 -23.29 11.78 4.63
C TYR A 313 -22.30 12.84 4.14
N LYS A 314 -22.62 14.15 4.20
CA LYS A 314 -21.64 15.22 3.94
C LYS A 314 -20.55 15.28 5.01
N THR A 315 -20.85 14.77 6.20
CA THR A 315 -19.92 14.70 7.32
C THR A 315 -19.60 13.27 7.76
N TYR A 316 -19.85 12.29 6.88
CA TYR A 316 -19.69 10.87 7.17
C TYR A 316 -18.30 10.56 7.74
N ALA A 317 -18.27 9.88 8.88
CA ALA A 317 -17.07 9.31 9.46
C ALA A 317 -17.41 8.11 10.32
N GLN A 318 -16.50 7.14 10.38
CA GLN A 318 -16.55 6.04 11.33
C GLN A 318 -15.28 6.03 12.17
N TYR A 319 -15.44 5.91 13.49
CA TYR A 319 -14.36 5.97 14.48
C TYR A 319 -14.20 4.61 15.15
N GLY A 320 -13.04 3.97 15.02
CA GLY A 320 -12.76 2.72 15.70
C GLY A 320 -12.39 2.98 17.15
N ILE A 321 -13.12 2.34 18.07
CA ILE A 321 -12.96 2.50 19.51
C ILE A 321 -12.40 1.21 20.10
N LYS A 322 -11.27 1.35 20.82
CA LYS A 322 -10.66 0.30 21.63
C LYS A 322 -10.15 0.91 22.92
N ASP A 323 -10.33 0.22 24.04
CA ASP A 323 -9.89 0.67 25.37
C ASP A 323 -10.30 2.12 25.71
N ASN A 324 -11.54 2.46 25.34
CA ASN A 324 -12.15 3.77 25.53
C ASN A 324 -11.48 4.93 24.78
N LYS A 325 -10.69 4.64 23.74
CA LYS A 325 -10.01 5.62 22.89
C LYS A 325 -10.34 5.43 21.41
N VAL A 326 -10.29 6.52 20.65
CA VAL A 326 -10.30 6.54 19.19
C VAL A 326 -8.95 6.02 18.70
N VAL A 327 -8.94 4.83 18.12
CA VAL A 327 -7.72 4.16 17.62
C VAL A 327 -7.64 4.11 16.10
N THR A 328 -8.75 4.37 15.40
CA THR A 328 -8.75 4.54 13.95
C THR A 328 -9.91 5.42 13.51
N ILE A 329 -9.79 6.05 12.35
CA ILE A 329 -10.82 6.89 11.73
C ILE A 329 -10.83 6.63 10.23
N TYR A 330 -12.01 6.48 9.64
CA TYR A 330 -12.19 6.44 8.19
C TYR A 330 -13.23 7.47 7.74
N SER A 331 -12.97 8.13 6.61
CA SER A 331 -13.95 8.97 5.93
C SER A 331 -13.64 9.10 4.44
N ASN A 332 -14.68 9.10 3.60
CA ASN A 332 -14.66 9.54 2.21
C ASN A 332 -15.46 10.83 1.97
N ALA A 333 -15.92 11.50 3.04
CA ALA A 333 -16.53 12.82 3.01
C ALA A 333 -15.46 13.92 3.01
N SER A 334 -15.85 15.18 2.83
CA SER A 334 -14.91 16.32 2.67
C SER A 334 -14.62 17.10 3.96
N ASN A 335 -15.20 16.71 5.08
CA ASN A 335 -15.17 17.38 6.39
C ASN A 335 -13.97 16.98 7.27
N TRP A 336 -12.81 16.79 6.66
CA TRP A 336 -11.56 16.48 7.35
C TRP A 336 -10.38 17.11 6.62
N SER A 337 -9.32 17.36 7.38
CA SER A 337 -8.03 17.79 6.85
C SER A 337 -6.91 17.43 7.80
N SER A 338 -5.70 17.32 7.25
CA SER A 338 -4.48 17.28 8.03
C SER A 338 -3.87 18.68 8.21
N GLU A 339 -3.01 18.84 9.21
CA GLU A 339 -2.27 20.09 9.45
C GLU A 339 -1.33 20.45 8.28
N LEU A 340 -0.82 19.46 7.56
CA LEU A 340 -0.03 19.65 6.33
C LEU A 340 -0.89 19.90 5.08
N GLY A 341 -2.22 19.99 5.24
CA GLY A 341 -3.15 20.33 4.16
C GLY A 341 -3.55 19.14 3.28
N ILE A 342 -3.37 17.90 3.76
CA ILE A 342 -3.93 16.70 3.14
C ILE A 342 -5.44 16.71 3.34
N ARG A 343 -6.20 16.60 2.25
CA ARG A 343 -7.67 16.60 2.22
C ARG A 343 -8.17 16.06 0.89
N ILE A 344 -9.48 15.78 0.81
CA ILE A 344 -10.15 15.40 -0.45
C ILE A 344 -9.75 16.36 -1.59
N GLY A 345 -9.45 15.81 -2.76
CA GLY A 345 -9.11 16.55 -3.98
C GLY A 345 -7.63 16.90 -4.15
N VAL A 346 -6.80 16.71 -3.12
CA VAL A 346 -5.33 16.86 -3.27
C VAL A 346 -4.79 15.74 -4.16
N SER A 347 -3.95 16.07 -5.15
CA SER A 347 -3.38 15.06 -6.05
C SER A 347 -2.32 14.21 -5.36
N GLN A 348 -2.22 12.94 -5.74
CA GLN A 348 -1.18 12.02 -5.26
C GLN A 348 0.23 12.62 -5.37
N GLN A 349 0.55 13.27 -6.50
CA GLN A 349 1.86 13.92 -6.68
C GLN A 349 2.14 15.00 -5.62
N LYS A 350 1.11 15.74 -5.19
CA LYS A 350 1.26 16.75 -4.14
C LYS A 350 1.45 16.09 -2.77
N VAL A 351 0.74 15.00 -2.50
CA VAL A 351 0.93 14.19 -1.29
C VAL A 351 2.36 13.66 -1.23
N GLU A 352 2.86 13.02 -2.29
CA GLU A 352 4.23 12.48 -2.35
C GLU A 352 5.29 13.55 -2.05
N ASN A 353 5.07 14.79 -2.51
CA ASN A 353 5.95 15.90 -2.21
C ASN A 353 5.86 16.36 -0.75
N LEU A 354 4.64 16.44 -0.19
CA LEU A 354 4.42 16.81 1.21
C LEU A 354 4.95 15.74 2.17
N TYR A 355 4.80 14.47 1.81
CA TYR A 355 5.22 13.29 2.57
C TYR A 355 6.55 12.73 2.10
N LYS A 356 7.35 13.54 1.40
CA LYS A 356 8.69 13.15 1.00
C LYS A 356 9.56 12.87 2.22
N GLY A 357 10.06 11.64 2.34
CA GLY A 357 10.93 11.21 3.44
C GLY A 357 10.22 10.41 4.55
N PHE A 358 8.90 10.33 4.52
CA PHE A 358 8.14 9.37 5.33
C PHE A 358 8.30 7.96 4.78
N ASP A 359 8.21 6.95 5.65
CA ASP A 359 8.20 5.57 5.18
C ASP A 359 6.82 5.26 4.58
N ASN A 360 6.81 4.88 3.30
CA ASN A 360 5.62 4.37 2.62
C ASN A 360 5.78 2.85 2.51
N ASP A 361 4.82 2.12 3.07
CA ASP A 361 4.74 0.68 2.88
C ASP A 361 3.70 0.36 1.82
N ASP A 362 4.11 -0.36 0.78
CA ASP A 362 3.22 -0.86 -0.27
C ASP A 362 2.48 -2.14 0.22
N ILE A 363 1.86 -2.08 1.40
CA ILE A 363 1.11 -3.21 2.01
C ILE A 363 -0.16 -3.50 1.21
N ASP A 364 -0.74 -2.48 0.56
CA ASP A 364 -1.91 -2.61 -0.27
C ASP A 364 -1.51 -2.74 -1.74
N TRP A 365 -1.80 -3.91 -2.32
CA TRP A 365 -1.56 -4.24 -3.73
C TRP A 365 -2.42 -3.43 -4.74
N TYR A 366 -3.04 -2.34 -4.28
CA TYR A 366 -3.92 -1.46 -5.04
C TYR A 366 -3.14 -0.20 -5.43
N GLN A 367 -2.96 0.04 -6.74
CA GLN A 367 -2.17 1.17 -7.28
C GLN A 367 -2.69 2.57 -6.91
N ASN A 368 -3.85 2.64 -6.26
CA ASN A 368 -4.58 3.86 -5.94
C ASN A 368 -4.74 3.99 -4.42
N ILE A 369 -3.87 3.33 -3.64
CA ILE A 369 -3.80 3.47 -2.20
C ILE A 369 -2.32 3.65 -1.82
N ASP A 370 -2.00 4.76 -1.16
CA ASP A 370 -0.69 4.92 -0.52
C ASP A 370 -0.83 4.74 0.99
N THR A 371 0.14 4.08 1.64
CA THR A 371 0.16 3.88 3.10
C THR A 371 1.40 4.50 3.70
N TYR A 372 1.24 5.62 4.41
CA TYR A 372 2.31 6.35 5.04
C TYR A 372 2.40 6.05 6.54
N HIS A 373 3.62 5.79 7.00
CA HIS A 373 3.96 5.61 8.40
C HIS A 373 4.45 6.93 8.98
N LEU A 374 3.61 7.53 9.83
CA LEU A 374 3.93 8.70 10.64
C LEU A 374 4.28 8.21 12.05
N ASN A 375 5.00 9.03 12.84
CA ASN A 375 5.51 8.61 14.16
C ASN A 375 4.46 7.98 15.09
N ASN A 376 3.23 8.50 15.08
CA ASN A 376 2.15 8.04 15.96
C ASN A 376 0.94 7.48 15.21
N SER A 377 1.02 7.33 13.89
CA SER A 377 -0.11 6.87 13.11
C SER A 377 0.29 6.29 11.76
N VAL A 378 -0.50 5.35 11.26
CA VAL A 378 -0.45 4.93 9.86
C VAL A 378 -1.64 5.55 9.13
N VAL A 379 -1.35 6.16 7.97
CA VAL A 379 -2.34 6.84 7.13
C VAL A 379 -2.43 6.13 5.80
N LYS A 380 -3.62 5.68 5.43
CA LYS A 380 -3.93 5.22 4.08
C LYS A 380 -4.70 6.29 3.33
N LEU A 381 -4.20 6.71 2.19
CA LEU A 381 -4.85 7.65 1.30
C LEU A 381 -5.33 6.90 0.07
N PHE A 382 -6.62 7.03 -0.21
CA PHE A 382 -7.24 6.38 -1.36
C PHE A 382 -7.43 7.41 -2.48
N TYR A 383 -7.01 7.08 -3.68
CA TYR A 383 -7.02 7.96 -4.84
C TYR A 383 -8.07 7.55 -5.88
N ASP A 384 -8.63 8.55 -6.54
CA ASP A 384 -9.47 8.41 -7.72
C ASP A 384 -8.59 8.38 -8.98
N SER A 385 -8.33 7.17 -9.50
CA SER A 385 -7.49 6.98 -10.70
C SER A 385 -8.16 7.44 -12.00
N LEU A 386 -9.47 7.68 -11.97
CA LEU A 386 -10.24 8.19 -13.10
C LEU A 386 -10.51 9.71 -12.97
N ASP A 387 -10.08 10.33 -11.86
CA ASP A 387 -10.14 11.78 -11.62
C ASP A 387 -8.80 12.29 -11.04
N SER A 388 -7.85 12.54 -11.94
CA SER A 388 -6.61 13.26 -11.64
C SER A 388 -5.73 12.65 -10.53
N GLN A 389 -5.94 11.38 -10.17
CA GLN A 389 -5.28 10.74 -9.01
C GLN A 389 -5.47 11.56 -7.73
N ALA A 390 -6.66 12.13 -7.54
CA ALA A 390 -6.97 12.96 -6.38
C ALA A 390 -7.44 12.12 -5.19
N ILE A 391 -7.12 12.54 -3.96
CA ILE A 391 -7.58 11.88 -2.74
C ILE A 391 -9.11 11.86 -2.70
N GLN A 392 -9.69 10.68 -2.52
CA GLN A 392 -11.13 10.47 -2.38
C GLN A 392 -11.56 9.90 -1.03
N ALA A 393 -10.64 9.32 -0.27
CA ALA A 393 -10.89 8.88 1.10
C ALA A 393 -9.59 8.82 1.91
N VAL A 394 -9.72 8.72 3.23
CA VAL A 394 -8.62 8.52 4.16
C VAL A 394 -9.00 7.49 5.22
N PHE A 395 -8.01 6.68 5.62
CA PHE A 395 -8.04 5.85 6.81
C PHE A 395 -6.83 6.20 7.66
N VAL A 396 -7.01 6.51 8.94
CA VAL A 396 -5.93 6.81 9.88
C VAL A 396 -6.03 5.84 11.05
N THR A 397 -4.91 5.30 11.51
CA THR A 397 -4.86 4.38 12.67
C THR A 397 -3.67 4.66 13.56
N SER A 398 -3.80 4.48 14.87
CA SER A 398 -2.70 4.60 15.84
C SER A 398 -1.82 3.36 15.91
N ASP A 399 -2.31 2.24 15.41
CA ASP A 399 -1.61 0.95 15.48
C ASP A 399 -1.57 0.29 14.10
N ARG A 400 -0.34 -0.03 13.67
CA ARG A 400 -0.06 -0.75 12.43
C ARG A 400 -0.61 -2.17 12.46
N GLY A 401 -0.69 -2.78 13.64
CA GLY A 401 -1.25 -4.12 13.84
C GLY A 401 -2.69 -4.22 13.33
N PHE A 402 -3.46 -3.12 13.33
CA PHE A 402 -4.81 -3.12 12.77
C PHE A 402 -4.85 -3.29 11.25
N LEU A 403 -3.73 -3.15 10.53
CA LEU A 403 -3.69 -3.40 9.08
C LEU A 403 -3.48 -4.87 8.71
N THR A 404 -2.95 -5.66 9.65
CA THR A 404 -2.51 -7.05 9.38
C THR A 404 -3.15 -8.09 10.30
N ASN A 405 -3.56 -7.69 11.50
CA ASN A 405 -4.06 -8.59 12.53
C ASN A 405 -5.58 -8.61 12.47
N TYR A 406 -6.10 -9.60 11.76
CA TYR A 406 -7.53 -9.83 11.60
C TYR A 406 -7.99 -10.92 12.56
N ILE A 407 -9.13 -10.69 13.22
CA ILE A 407 -9.87 -11.76 13.90
C ILE A 407 -10.63 -12.60 12.86
N GLU A 408 -11.09 -13.77 13.29
CA GLU A 408 -11.89 -14.67 12.46
C GLU A 408 -13.20 -14.02 12.02
N TRP A 409 -13.69 -14.46 10.85
CA TRP A 409 -14.98 -14.01 10.37
C TRP A 409 -16.11 -14.53 11.25
N ASN A 410 -17.12 -13.67 11.45
CA ASN A 410 -18.38 -14.03 12.07
C ASN A 410 -19.51 -13.27 11.36
N GLN A 411 -20.76 -13.59 11.69
CA GLN A 411 -21.92 -12.96 11.04
C GLN A 411 -22.02 -11.46 11.32
N GLU A 412 -21.64 -11.00 12.52
CA GLU A 412 -21.70 -9.58 12.90
C GLU A 412 -20.71 -8.73 12.08
N ILE A 413 -19.51 -9.24 11.82
CA ILE A 413 -18.50 -8.60 10.95
C ILE A 413 -18.98 -8.59 9.50
N ILE A 414 -19.62 -9.66 9.02
CA ILE A 414 -20.17 -9.71 7.67
C ILE A 414 -21.28 -8.65 7.51
N ASP A 415 -22.23 -8.61 8.44
CA ASP A 415 -23.31 -7.62 8.46
C ASP A 415 -22.77 -6.19 8.56
N SER A 416 -21.73 -5.98 9.38
CA SER A 416 -21.01 -4.71 9.47
C SER A 416 -20.47 -4.26 8.13
N TYR A 417 -19.78 -5.15 7.42
CA TYR A 417 -19.11 -4.79 6.16
C TYR A 417 -20.12 -4.44 5.06
N GLU A 418 -21.27 -5.12 5.01
CA GLU A 418 -22.35 -4.74 4.09
C GLU A 418 -22.90 -3.34 4.37
N LYS A 419 -23.12 -3.03 5.65
CA LYS A 419 -23.59 -1.69 6.06
C LYS A 419 -22.55 -0.61 5.82
N GLN A 420 -21.28 -0.91 6.06
CA GLN A 420 -20.19 0.00 5.73
C GLN A 420 -20.13 0.27 4.21
N VAL A 421 -20.21 -0.75 3.36
CA VAL A 421 -20.27 -0.52 1.89
C VAL A 421 -21.44 0.40 1.53
N PHE A 422 -22.63 0.14 2.08
CA PHE A 422 -23.80 1.00 1.85
C PHE A 422 -23.55 2.47 2.25
N ASP A 423 -22.97 2.69 3.44
CA ASP A 423 -22.70 4.02 3.95
C ASP A 423 -21.64 4.75 3.13
N ILE A 424 -20.55 4.07 2.79
CA ILE A 424 -19.46 4.62 1.98
C ILE A 424 -20.00 4.98 0.58
N THR A 425 -20.81 4.12 -0.02
CA THR A 425 -21.48 4.38 -1.30
C THR A 425 -22.39 5.61 -1.24
N ASN A 426 -23.14 5.81 -0.16
CA ASN A 426 -23.96 7.00 0.01
C ASN A 426 -23.15 8.28 0.27
N ALA A 427 -22.08 8.20 1.05
CA ALA A 427 -21.14 9.32 1.22
C ALA A 427 -20.51 9.73 -0.12
N GLU A 428 -20.18 8.75 -0.97
CA GLU A 428 -19.62 9.00 -2.30
C GLU A 428 -20.61 9.70 -3.25
N ARG A 429 -21.88 9.28 -3.17
CA ARG A 429 -22.98 9.88 -3.92
C ARG A 429 -23.26 11.31 -3.45
N VAL A 430 -23.37 11.53 -2.15
CA VAL A 430 -23.63 12.85 -1.57
C VAL A 430 -22.48 13.83 -1.85
N LYS A 431 -21.22 13.37 -1.82
CA LYS A 431 -20.04 14.14 -2.25
C LYS A 431 -20.12 14.64 -3.69
N ARG A 432 -20.93 14.00 -4.55
CA ARG A 432 -21.16 14.36 -5.97
C ARG A 432 -22.57 14.89 -6.24
N ASP A 433 -23.21 15.45 -5.22
CA ASP A 433 -24.56 16.05 -5.31
C ASP A 433 -25.63 15.08 -5.82
N LEU A 434 -25.47 13.78 -5.53
CA LEU A 434 -26.46 12.74 -5.78
C LEU A 434 -27.23 12.43 -4.51
N LYS A 435 -28.51 12.04 -4.67
CA LYS A 435 -29.34 11.59 -3.56
C LYS A 435 -28.79 10.27 -2.99
N PRO A 436 -28.75 10.12 -1.66
CA PRO A 436 -28.42 8.83 -1.06
C PRO A 436 -29.48 7.79 -1.43
N LEU A 437 -29.04 6.55 -1.57
CA LEU A 437 -29.86 5.37 -1.82
C LEU A 437 -30.46 4.88 -0.50
N GLN A 438 -31.68 4.36 -0.58
CA GLN A 438 -32.34 3.71 0.55
C GLN A 438 -31.88 2.26 0.69
N TRP A 439 -31.60 1.81 1.91
CA TRP A 439 -31.29 0.41 2.14
C TRP A 439 -32.51 -0.47 1.85
N ASN A 440 -32.34 -1.53 1.06
CA ASN A 440 -33.41 -2.48 0.75
C ASN A 440 -33.04 -3.88 1.25
N ASN A 441 -33.71 -4.33 2.32
CA ASN A 441 -33.46 -5.63 2.96
C ASN A 441 -33.62 -6.80 1.98
N LYS A 442 -34.68 -6.83 1.18
CA LYS A 442 -34.93 -7.93 0.23
C LYS A 442 -33.86 -7.97 -0.86
N LEU A 443 -33.45 -6.79 -1.35
CA LEU A 443 -32.42 -6.67 -2.37
C LEU A 443 -31.04 -7.06 -1.83
N SER A 444 -30.76 -6.73 -0.55
CA SER A 444 -29.56 -7.18 0.16
C SER A 444 -29.57 -8.69 0.35
N SER A 445 -30.71 -9.31 0.69
CA SER A 445 -30.82 -10.78 0.74
C SER A 445 -30.51 -11.42 -0.61
N VAL A 446 -30.98 -10.82 -1.72
CA VAL A 446 -30.65 -11.30 -3.08
C VAL A 446 -29.15 -11.15 -3.36
N ALA A 447 -28.54 -10.01 -3.00
CA ALA A 447 -27.11 -9.78 -3.16
C ALA A 447 -26.28 -10.78 -2.35
N ARG A 448 -26.64 -11.03 -1.08
CA ARG A 448 -25.97 -11.99 -0.20
C ARG A 448 -26.09 -13.41 -0.75
N ASN A 449 -27.26 -13.81 -1.24
CA ASN A 449 -27.43 -15.12 -1.87
C ASN A 449 -26.52 -15.29 -3.10
N HIS A 450 -26.31 -14.24 -3.89
CA HIS A 450 -25.38 -14.28 -5.03
C HIS A 450 -23.92 -14.40 -4.56
N SER A 451 -23.53 -13.65 -3.53
CA SER A 451 -22.21 -13.80 -2.90
C SER A 451 -21.98 -15.21 -2.33
N VAL A 452 -22.99 -15.78 -1.67
CA VAL A 452 -22.97 -17.16 -1.16
C VAL A 452 -22.80 -18.17 -2.28
N ASP A 453 -23.49 -17.95 -3.39
CA ASP A 453 -23.43 -18.82 -4.55
C ASP A 453 -22.05 -18.77 -5.22
N MET A 454 -21.51 -17.56 -5.44
CA MET A 454 -20.16 -17.34 -5.95
C MET A 454 -19.10 -18.02 -5.06
N ALA A 455 -19.23 -17.88 -3.75
CA ALA A 455 -18.32 -18.48 -2.77
C ALA A 455 -18.41 -20.01 -2.75
N LYS A 456 -19.61 -20.61 -2.80
CA LYS A 456 -19.80 -22.06 -2.71
C LYS A 456 -19.52 -22.81 -4.00
N ARG A 457 -19.78 -22.18 -5.14
CA ARG A 457 -19.59 -22.78 -6.47
C ARG A 457 -18.33 -22.30 -7.17
N ASP A 458 -17.43 -21.63 -6.45
CA ASP A 458 -16.10 -21.22 -6.92
C ASP A 458 -16.15 -20.42 -8.25
N PHE A 459 -17.11 -19.50 -8.40
CA PHE A 459 -17.20 -18.63 -9.59
C PHE A 459 -17.28 -17.14 -9.21
N PHE A 460 -17.03 -16.26 -10.17
CA PHE A 460 -17.12 -14.81 -9.98
C PHE A 460 -17.63 -14.16 -11.27
N ASP A 461 -18.95 -14.07 -11.38
CA ASP A 461 -19.66 -13.57 -12.56
C ASP A 461 -21.03 -13.01 -12.13
N HIS A 462 -21.58 -12.12 -12.95
CA HIS A 462 -22.93 -11.58 -12.80
C HIS A 462 -24.01 -12.63 -13.11
N VAL A 463 -23.68 -13.61 -13.95
CA VAL A 463 -24.56 -14.72 -14.32
C VAL A 463 -24.06 -15.99 -13.66
N THR A 464 -24.96 -16.74 -13.04
CA THR A 464 -24.58 -18.01 -12.40
C THR A 464 -24.20 -19.06 -13.46
N PRO A 465 -23.48 -20.14 -13.09
CA PRO A 465 -23.14 -21.22 -14.03
C PRO A 465 -24.34 -21.90 -14.73
N ASP A 466 -25.52 -21.81 -14.11
CA ASP A 466 -26.81 -22.30 -14.65
C ASP A 466 -27.54 -21.27 -15.53
N GLY A 467 -26.96 -20.09 -15.76
CA GLY A 467 -27.50 -19.06 -16.63
C GLY A 467 -28.44 -18.06 -15.95
N THR A 468 -28.55 -18.09 -14.61
CA THR A 468 -29.45 -17.22 -13.85
C THR A 468 -28.83 -15.82 -13.69
N GLY A 469 -29.45 -14.81 -14.30
CA GLY A 469 -29.02 -13.41 -14.21
C GLY A 469 -29.63 -12.66 -13.01
N ILE A 470 -29.22 -11.40 -12.79
CA ILE A 470 -29.75 -10.56 -11.70
C ILE A 470 -31.28 -10.42 -11.76
N GLU A 471 -31.87 -10.27 -12.95
CA GLU A 471 -33.32 -10.13 -13.10
C GLU A 471 -34.08 -11.34 -12.54
N ASP A 472 -33.59 -12.54 -12.85
CA ASP A 472 -34.14 -13.79 -12.34
C ASP A 472 -33.96 -13.91 -10.83
N ARG A 473 -32.77 -13.58 -10.32
CA ARG A 473 -32.48 -13.60 -8.87
C ARG A 473 -33.37 -12.64 -8.09
N VAL A 474 -33.57 -11.42 -8.60
CA VAL A 474 -34.45 -10.40 -8.00
C VAL A 474 -35.91 -10.85 -8.04
N LYS A 475 -36.37 -11.40 -9.16
CA LYS A 475 -37.73 -11.94 -9.30
C LYS A 475 -37.97 -13.11 -8.36
N ALA A 476 -37.01 -14.03 -8.23
CA ALA A 476 -37.06 -15.14 -7.28
C ALA A 476 -37.07 -14.65 -5.81
N GLY A 477 -36.42 -13.52 -5.52
CA GLY A 477 -36.50 -12.80 -4.25
C GLY A 477 -37.84 -12.08 -3.99
N GLY A 478 -38.82 -12.21 -4.89
CA GLY A 478 -40.15 -11.60 -4.75
C GLY A 478 -40.16 -10.09 -4.95
N LEU A 479 -39.24 -9.56 -5.77
CA LEU A 479 -39.11 -8.14 -6.11
C LEU A 479 -39.47 -7.92 -7.58
N SER A 480 -40.12 -6.79 -7.88
CA SER A 480 -40.37 -6.31 -9.23
C SER A 480 -39.72 -4.94 -9.37
N ILE A 481 -38.68 -4.85 -10.19
CA ILE A 481 -37.78 -3.68 -10.27
C ILE A 481 -37.55 -3.36 -11.75
N CYS A 482 -37.70 -2.09 -12.12
CA CYS A 482 -37.58 -1.64 -13.51
C CYS A 482 -36.14 -1.34 -13.95
N TYR A 483 -35.36 -0.72 -13.06
CA TYR A 483 -33.95 -0.45 -13.32
C TYR A 483 -33.11 -1.22 -12.32
N LEU A 484 -32.29 -2.13 -12.82
CA LEU A 484 -31.40 -2.96 -12.02
C LEU A 484 -29.95 -2.69 -12.42
N GLY A 485 -29.08 -2.75 -11.42
CA GLY A 485 -27.63 -2.75 -11.62
C GLY A 485 -26.98 -3.66 -10.60
N GLU A 486 -25.84 -4.21 -10.95
CA GLU A 486 -25.04 -5.04 -10.08
C GLU A 486 -23.58 -4.63 -10.16
N ASN A 487 -22.93 -4.47 -9.01
CA ASN A 487 -21.48 -4.54 -8.92
C ASN A 487 -21.09 -5.77 -8.12
N ILE A 488 -20.05 -6.47 -8.55
CA ILE A 488 -19.45 -7.56 -7.78
C ILE A 488 -17.98 -7.26 -7.51
N HIS A 489 -17.47 -7.68 -6.36
CA HIS A 489 -16.05 -7.58 -6.04
C HIS A 489 -15.60 -8.81 -5.27
N LEU A 490 -14.35 -9.20 -5.50
CA LEU A 490 -13.71 -10.31 -4.82
C LEU A 490 -12.39 -9.83 -4.24
N ASN A 491 -12.14 -10.17 -2.98
CA ASN A 491 -10.90 -9.76 -2.34
C ASN A 491 -10.44 -10.76 -1.27
N SER A 492 -9.23 -11.29 -1.45
CA SER A 492 -8.59 -12.25 -0.54
C SER A 492 -8.18 -11.69 0.82
N ARG A 493 -8.11 -10.36 0.98
CA ARG A 493 -7.74 -9.68 2.24
C ARG A 493 -8.55 -8.39 2.48
N GLY A 494 -9.72 -8.28 1.84
CA GLY A 494 -10.44 -7.02 1.69
C GLY A 494 -11.36 -6.65 2.84
N ASN A 495 -11.54 -5.34 3.03
CA ASN A 495 -12.62 -4.77 3.82
C ASN A 495 -13.58 -3.96 2.92
N ALA A 496 -14.66 -3.47 3.52
CA ALA A 496 -15.67 -2.65 2.84
C ALA A 496 -15.05 -1.45 2.08
N MET A 497 -14.05 -0.78 2.67
CA MET A 497 -13.36 0.35 2.03
C MET A 497 -12.67 -0.10 0.76
N ASN A 498 -11.86 -1.16 0.78
CA ASN A 498 -11.15 -1.64 -0.40
C ASN A 498 -12.12 -2.07 -1.51
N ALA A 499 -13.27 -2.69 -1.17
CA ALA A 499 -14.28 -3.05 -2.15
C ALA A 499 -14.88 -1.83 -2.85
N HIS A 500 -15.33 -0.84 -2.07
CA HIS A 500 -15.86 0.41 -2.60
C HIS A 500 -14.84 1.14 -3.48
N GLN A 501 -13.58 1.18 -3.03
CA GLN A 501 -12.49 1.86 -3.73
C GLN A 501 -12.13 1.14 -5.05
N GLY A 502 -12.23 -0.18 -5.08
CA GLY A 502 -12.10 -0.99 -6.29
C GLY A 502 -13.19 -0.68 -7.31
N TRP A 503 -14.46 -0.63 -6.89
CA TRP A 503 -15.57 -0.26 -7.78
C TRP A 503 -15.45 1.16 -8.28
N MET A 504 -15.15 2.12 -7.40
CA MET A 504 -14.99 3.50 -7.83
C MET A 504 -13.86 3.62 -8.85
N ASN A 505 -12.75 2.91 -8.72
CA ASN A 505 -11.67 2.96 -9.73
C ASN A 505 -11.89 2.10 -10.98
N SER A 506 -13.13 1.64 -11.21
CA SER A 506 -13.53 0.93 -12.43
C SER A 506 -14.69 1.67 -13.10
N GLU A 507 -14.51 2.06 -14.36
CA GLU A 507 -15.47 2.92 -15.06
C GLU A 507 -16.89 2.33 -15.10
N GLY A 508 -17.00 1.00 -15.33
CA GLY A 508 -18.28 0.30 -15.36
C GLY A 508 -18.99 0.32 -14.00
N HIS A 509 -18.29 -0.09 -12.94
CA HIS A 509 -18.86 -0.16 -11.59
C HIS A 509 -19.19 1.23 -11.03
N ARG A 510 -18.32 2.22 -11.27
CA ARG A 510 -18.55 3.63 -10.93
C ARG A 510 -19.84 4.17 -11.55
N LYS A 511 -20.11 3.85 -12.83
CA LYS A 511 -21.36 4.27 -13.50
C LYS A 511 -22.58 3.73 -12.76
N GLY A 512 -22.51 2.52 -12.20
CA GLY A 512 -23.54 1.95 -11.34
C GLY A 512 -23.76 2.78 -10.07
N ILE A 513 -22.71 2.97 -9.28
CA ILE A 513 -22.74 3.73 -8.02
C ILE A 513 -23.27 5.16 -8.21
N LEU A 514 -22.89 5.83 -9.31
CA LEU A 514 -23.24 7.22 -9.59
C LEU A 514 -24.52 7.39 -10.43
N ASN A 515 -25.23 6.30 -10.73
CA ASN A 515 -26.43 6.38 -11.56
C ASN A 515 -27.57 7.12 -10.81
N ARG A 516 -28.11 8.17 -11.44
CA ARG A 516 -29.23 8.98 -10.91
C ARG A 516 -30.56 8.25 -10.89
N LYS A 517 -30.72 7.18 -11.68
CA LYS A 517 -31.97 6.40 -11.75
C LYS A 517 -32.16 5.48 -10.54
N TYR A 518 -31.09 5.14 -9.82
CA TYR A 518 -31.18 4.28 -8.65
C TYR A 518 -31.66 5.06 -7.42
N VAL A 519 -32.54 4.42 -6.66
CA VAL A 519 -33.16 4.95 -5.44
C VAL A 519 -32.95 4.04 -4.23
N SER A 520 -32.59 2.77 -4.44
CA SER A 520 -32.25 1.85 -3.35
C SER A 520 -31.02 1.00 -3.68
N LEU A 521 -30.40 0.49 -2.61
CA LEU A 521 -29.22 -0.36 -2.63
C LEU A 521 -29.42 -1.52 -1.64
N GLY A 522 -29.09 -2.72 -2.07
CA GLY A 522 -28.87 -3.88 -1.21
C GLY A 522 -27.44 -4.37 -1.37
N VAL A 523 -26.74 -4.58 -0.26
CA VAL A 523 -25.36 -5.11 -0.28
C VAL A 523 -25.37 -6.53 0.30
N GLY A 524 -24.56 -7.39 -0.28
CA GLY A 524 -24.32 -8.77 0.14
C GLY A 524 -22.83 -9.08 0.26
N LEU A 525 -22.46 -9.84 1.27
CA LEU A 525 -21.12 -10.38 1.50
C LEU A 525 -21.22 -11.85 1.91
N GLU A 526 -20.37 -12.68 1.33
CA GLU A 526 -20.02 -14.00 1.84
C GLU A 526 -18.51 -14.15 1.86
N VAL A 527 -17.99 -14.95 2.79
CA VAL A 527 -16.58 -15.35 2.82
C VAL A 527 -16.46 -16.85 2.69
N ASN A 528 -15.63 -17.33 1.78
CA ASN A 528 -15.38 -18.75 1.62
C ASN A 528 -14.34 -19.29 2.64
N ASP A 529 -14.12 -20.60 2.64
CA ASP A 529 -13.19 -21.28 3.55
C ASP A 529 -11.73 -20.80 3.42
N ASP A 530 -11.34 -20.26 2.26
CA ASP A 530 -10.02 -19.68 2.01
C ASP A 530 -9.90 -18.22 2.54
N GLY A 531 -10.95 -17.70 3.17
CA GLY A 531 -11.02 -16.33 3.69
C GLY A 531 -11.25 -15.26 2.61
N ILE A 532 -11.65 -15.65 1.40
CA ILE A 532 -11.91 -14.75 0.28
C ILE A 532 -13.30 -14.16 0.42
N ALA A 533 -13.36 -12.82 0.44
CA ALA A 533 -14.61 -12.07 0.54
C ALA A 533 -15.22 -11.80 -0.83
N TYR A 534 -16.50 -12.16 -1.00
CA TYR A 534 -17.32 -11.96 -2.18
C TYR A 534 -18.38 -10.90 -1.89
N PHE A 535 -18.19 -9.69 -2.42
CA PHE A 535 -19.14 -8.59 -2.27
C PHE A 535 -20.04 -8.46 -3.50
N THR A 536 -21.31 -8.12 -3.26
CA THR A 536 -22.30 -7.80 -4.27
C THR A 536 -23.05 -6.52 -3.88
N GLU A 537 -23.11 -5.51 -4.74
CA GLU A 537 -24.03 -4.37 -4.64
C GLU A 537 -25.12 -4.51 -5.68
N ASN A 538 -26.37 -4.63 -5.23
CA ASN A 538 -27.55 -4.62 -6.10
C ASN A 538 -28.27 -3.28 -5.98
N PHE A 539 -28.41 -2.60 -7.10
CA PHE A 539 -29.07 -1.30 -7.20
C PHE A 539 -30.47 -1.44 -7.80
N SER A 540 -31.40 -0.63 -7.30
CA SER A 540 -32.75 -0.58 -7.86
C SER A 540 -33.24 0.84 -8.10
N GLY A 541 -33.89 1.07 -9.23
CA GLY A 541 -34.57 2.31 -9.60
C GLY A 541 -36.08 2.16 -9.78
N SER A 542 -36.82 3.25 -9.59
CA SER A 542 -38.26 3.31 -9.85
C SER A 542 -38.56 3.44 -11.34
N CYS A 543 -39.73 2.94 -11.78
CA CYS A 543 -40.21 2.98 -13.16
C CYS A 543 -40.71 4.38 -13.63
N ASN A 544 -40.41 5.45 -12.89
CA ASN A 544 -40.99 6.78 -13.13
C ASN A 544 -40.54 7.39 -14.46
#